data_AF-A0ABD0QKV9-F1
#
_entry.id   AF-A0ABD0QKV9-F1
#
_cell.length_a   1.000
_cell.length_b   1.000
_cell.length_c   1.000
_cell.angle_alpha   90.00
_cell.angle_beta   90.00
_cell.angle_gamma   90.00
#
_symmetry.space_group_name_H-M   'P 1'
#
loop_
_entity.id
_entity.type
_entity.pdbx_description
1 polymer ?
#
loop_
_entity_poly.entity_id
_entity_poly.type
_entity_poly.pdbx_seq_one_letter_code
_entity_poly.pdbx_strand_id
1 'polypeptide(L)' 'QPPSSMSPMILHSSSHKHTVVIGASGGSMITTGMALTLMNFLWFGKTLKDSIDAPVVYVDSKNVLNFEPLFDK' A
#
# COMPACT_ATOMS: atom_id res chain seq x y z
N GLN A 1 21.56 13.47 -4.04
CA GLN A 1 20.64 12.73 -3.14
C GLN A 1 20.49 11.31 -3.68
N PRO A 2 20.58 10.26 -2.84
CA PRO A 2 20.33 8.89 -3.30
C PRO A 2 18.83 8.70 -3.60
N PRO A 3 18.47 7.85 -4.58
CA PRO A 3 17.08 7.49 -4.83
C PRO A 3 16.47 6.81 -3.60
N SER A 4 15.16 7.01 -3.39
CA SER A 4 14.40 6.45 -2.28
C SER A 4 13.04 5.93 -2.74
N SER A 5 12.59 4.84 -2.12
CA SER A 5 11.24 4.29 -2.32
C SER A 5 10.20 4.90 -1.37
N MET A 6 10.61 5.76 -0.43
CA MET A 6 9.68 6.43 0.49
C MET A 6 8.60 7.16 -0.30
N SER A 7 7.34 6.81 -0.01
CA SER A 7 6.16 7.32 -0.73
C SER A 7 5.09 7.77 0.27
N PRO A 8 5.35 8.75 1.15
CA PRO A 8 4.33 9.24 2.08
C PRO A 8 3.17 9.89 1.30
N MET A 9 1.93 9.69 1.74
CA MET A 9 0.75 10.11 0.99
C MET A 9 -0.34 10.70 1.90
N ILE A 10 -0.94 11.80 1.42
CA ILE A 10 -2.10 12.45 2.02
C ILE A 10 -3.18 12.55 0.94
N LEU A 11 -4.34 11.93 1.17
CA LEU A 11 -5.52 12.06 0.33
C LEU A 11 -6.59 12.84 1.07
N HIS A 12 -7.11 13.89 0.44
CA HIS A 12 -8.25 14.65 0.95
C HIS A 12 -9.42 14.54 -0.02
N SER A 13 -10.57 14.14 0.49
CA SER A 13 -11.84 14.19 -0.22
C SER A 13 -12.70 15.33 0.33
N SER A 14 -12.94 16.34 -0.50
CA SER A 14 -13.81 17.47 -0.13
C SER A 14 -15.28 17.07 -0.10
N SER A 15 -15.72 16.13 -0.96
CA SER A 15 -17.10 15.63 -0.98
C SER A 15 -17.46 14.87 0.30
N HIS A 16 -16.54 14.03 0.78
CA HIS A 16 -16.75 13.23 1.99
C HIS A 16 -16.19 13.90 3.26
N LYS A 17 -15.59 15.09 3.14
CA LYS A 17 -14.88 15.79 4.22
C LYS A 17 -13.94 14.86 5.01
N HIS A 18 -13.23 14.00 4.29
CA HIS A 18 -12.41 12.93 4.86
C HIS A 18 -10.97 13.07 4.37
N THR A 19 -10.02 12.84 5.28
CA THR A 19 -8.59 12.89 4.98
C THR A 19 -7.94 11.59 5.44
N VAL A 20 -7.18 10.97 4.54
CA VAL A 20 -6.38 9.77 4.80
C VAL A 20 -4.91 10.16 4.72
N VAL A 21 -4.15 9.80 5.76
CA VAL A 21 -2.70 9.97 5.80
C VAL A 21 -2.09 8.60 6.02
N ILE A 22 -1.28 8.17 5.05
CA ILE A 22 -0.64 6.85 5.09
C ILE A 22 0.84 6.96 4.73
N GLY A 23 1.61 6.04 5.27
CA GLY A 23 3.04 5.87 5.02
C GLY A 23 3.43 4.42 5.30
N ALA A 24 4.59 4.01 4.80
CA ALA A 24 5.09 2.65 4.96
C ALA A 24 6.62 2.62 5.13
N SER A 25 7.11 1.47 5.58
CA SER A 25 8.53 1.10 5.64
C SER A 25 8.75 -0.20 4.85
N GLY A 26 9.99 -0.67 4.73
CA GLY A 26 10.29 -1.93 4.00
C GLY A 26 11.05 -1.77 2.67
N GLY A 27 11.79 -0.68 2.49
CA GLY A 27 12.67 -0.49 1.34
C GLY A 27 11.91 -0.46 0.02
N SER A 28 12.31 -1.30 -0.94
CA SER A 28 11.69 -1.33 -2.28
C SER A 28 10.21 -1.75 -2.28
N MET A 29 9.72 -2.36 -1.19
CA MET A 29 8.32 -2.75 -1.05
C MET A 29 7.39 -1.57 -0.75
N ILE A 30 7.93 -0.43 -0.28
CA ILE A 30 7.13 0.73 0.18
C ILE A 30 6.10 1.15 -0.87
N THR A 31 6.52 1.38 -2.11
CA THR A 31 5.62 1.85 -3.17
C THR A 31 4.50 0.85 -3.46
N THR A 32 4.80 -0.45 -3.44
CA THR A 32 3.80 -1.50 -3.72
C THR A 32 2.84 -1.69 -2.56
N GLY A 33 3.33 -1.73 -1.32
CA GLY A 33 2.50 -1.82 -0.12
C GLY A 33 1.55 -0.61 0.02
N MET A 34 2.05 0.59 -0.26
CA MET A 34 1.23 1.81 -0.31
C MET A 34 0.15 1.73 -1.39
N ALA A 35 0.49 1.27 -2.59
CA ALA A 35 -0.47 1.11 -3.69
C ALA A 35 -1.57 0.09 -3.33
N LEU A 36 -1.20 -1.08 -2.81
CA LEU A 36 -2.16 -2.12 -2.41
C LEU A 36 -3.07 -1.67 -1.27
N THR A 37 -2.51 -0.99 -0.26
CA THR A 37 -3.32 -0.39 0.82
C THR A 37 -4.37 0.57 0.25
N LEU A 38 -3.98 1.42 -0.70
CA LEU A 38 -4.89 2.37 -1.31
C LEU A 38 -5.95 1.70 -2.20
N MET A 39 -5.57 0.68 -2.96
CA MET A 39 -6.51 -0.12 -3.76
C MET A 39 -7.55 -0.82 -2.87
N ASN A 40 -7.09 -1.43 -1.77
CA ASN A 40 -7.96 -2.05 -0.78
C ASN A 40 -8.98 -1.04 -0.21
N PHE A 41 -8.51 0.16 0.14
CA PHE A 41 -9.34 1.19 0.75
C PHE A 41 -10.31 1.84 -0.24
N LEU A 42 -9.80 2.32 -1.40
CA LEU A 42 -10.59 3.10 -2.35
C LEU A 42 -11.39 2.25 -3.33
N TRP A 43 -10.82 1.15 -3.83
CA TRP A 43 -11.44 0.35 -4.88
C TRP A 43 -12.23 -0.82 -4.32
N PHE A 44 -11.71 -1.50 -3.30
CA PHE A 44 -12.37 -2.66 -2.69
C PHE A 44 -13.22 -2.31 -1.47
N GLY A 45 -13.29 -1.02 -1.09
CA GLY A 45 -14.17 -0.51 -0.04
C GLY A 45 -13.88 -1.10 1.35
N LYS A 46 -12.67 -1.61 1.59
CA LYS A 46 -12.26 -2.11 2.90
C LYS A 46 -12.13 -0.96 3.89
N THR A 47 -12.25 -1.26 5.18
CA THR A 47 -11.88 -0.28 6.21
C THR A 47 -10.39 0.03 6.12
N LEU A 48 -9.95 1.18 6.63
CA LEU A 48 -8.52 1.51 6.63
C LEU A 48 -7.69 0.43 7.35
N LYS A 49 -8.22 -0.12 8.44
CA LYS A 49 -7.60 -1.22 9.18
C LYS A 49 -7.49 -2.50 8.34
N ASP A 50 -8.58 -2.93 7.72
CA ASP A 50 -8.54 -4.14 6.87
C ASP A 50 -7.70 -3.93 5.60
N SER A 51 -7.50 -2.68 5.18
CA SER A 51 -6.67 -2.34 4.02
C SER A 51 -5.19 -2.43 4.32
N ILE A 52 -4.76 -2.09 5.54
CA ILE A 52 -3.37 -2.25 6.01
C ILE A 52 -3.07 -3.68 6.46
N ASP A 53 -4.07 -4.40 6.98
CA ASP A 53 -3.93 -5.78 7.46
C ASP A 53 -4.01 -6.82 6.31
N ALA A 54 -4.39 -6.38 5.10
CA ALA A 54 -4.48 -7.25 3.93
C ALA A 54 -3.08 -7.67 3.42
N PRO A 55 -2.90 -8.94 3.01
CA PRO A 55 -1.59 -9.43 2.61
C PRO A 55 -1.09 -8.77 1.32
N VAL A 56 0.21 -8.49 1.28
CA VAL A 56 0.89 -7.81 0.16
C VAL A 56 1.49 -8.81 -0.82
N VAL A 57 1.44 -8.45 -2.11
CA VAL A 57 2.19 -9.09 -3.19
C VAL A 57 3.18 -8.09 -3.77
N TYR A 58 4.42 -8.52 -4.05
CA TYR A 58 5.50 -7.65 -4.50
C TYR A 58 6.43 -8.37 -5.49
N VAL A 59 6.82 -7.67 -6.56
CA VAL A 59 7.83 -8.15 -7.51
C VAL A 59 9.18 -7.54 -7.15
N ASP A 60 10.18 -8.37 -6.91
CA ASP A 60 11.52 -7.91 -6.58
C ASP A 60 12.37 -7.52 -7.79
N SER A 61 13.59 -7.02 -7.54
CA SER A 61 14.53 -6.62 -8.59
C SER A 61 15.07 -7.79 -9.43
N LYS A 62 14.79 -9.03 -9.03
CA LYS A 62 15.12 -10.26 -9.76
C LYS A 62 13.92 -10.80 -10.53
N ASN A 63 12.84 -10.02 -10.64
CA ASN A 63 11.56 -10.40 -11.25
C ASN A 63 10.90 -11.61 -10.57
N VAL A 64 11.18 -11.83 -9.28
CA VAL A 64 10.52 -12.87 -8.48
C VAL A 64 9.28 -12.26 -7.83
N LEU A 65 8.14 -12.95 -8.00
CA LEU A 65 6.88 -12.61 -7.37
C LEU A 65 6.85 -13.17 -5.94
N ASN A 66 6.73 -12.29 -4.96
CA ASN A 66 6.72 -12.61 -3.54
C ASN A 66 5.32 -12.34 -2.96
N PHE A 67 4.88 -13.20 -2.05
CA PHE A 67 3.58 -13.11 -1.37
C PHE A 67 3.78 -13.17 0.13
N GLU A 68 3.06 -12.33 0.87
CA GLU A 68 2.96 -12.48 2.32
C GLU A 68 2.19 -13.76 2.71
N PRO A 69 2.39 -14.27 3.94
CA PRO A 69 1.56 -15.33 4.48
C PRO A 69 0.07 -14.96 4.40
N LEU A 70 -0.80 -15.94 4.12
CA LEU A 70 -2.26 -15.79 3.99
C LEU A 70 -2.75 -15.10 2.71
N PHE A 71 -1.88 -14.82 1.74
CA PHE A 71 -2.33 -14.44 0.40
C PHE A 71 -3.03 -15.62 -0.30
N ASP A 72 -4.23 -15.39 -0.83
CA ASP A 72 -5.01 -16.40 -1.55
C ASP A 72 -4.35 -16.71 -2.91
N LYS A 73 -4.10 -17.99 -3.21
CA LYS A 73 -3.26 -18.44 -4.34
C LYS A 73 -4.07 -18.96 -5.51
#